data_AF-X0PMU7-F1
#
_entry.id   AF-X0PMU7-F1
#
_cell.length_a   1.000
_cell.length_b   1.000
_cell.length_c   1.000
_cell.angle_alpha   90.00
_cell.angle_beta   90.00
_cell.angle_gamma   90.00
#
_symmetry.space_group_name_H-M   'P 1'
#
loop_
_entity.id
_entity.type
_entity.pdbx_description
1 polymer ?
#
loop_
_entity_poly.entity_id
_entity_poly.type
_entity_poly.pdbx_seq_one_letter_code
_entity_poly.pdbx_strand_id
1 'polypeptide(L)'
;MLVAAYRTHGAKVLFEPPQVTSKFRIQVASWAISHHASYTQVAAEFGYVGSSQIYQWKEIYRNQGPNGLLCISKGRKPKMTHNQKKPAKKSSKAKKLTPEQNRLKQLEAENLELRIKNEALKLLASMKQPTKKSPK
;
A
#
# COMPACT_ATOMS: atom_id res chain seq x y z
N MET A 1 12.83 -8.38 19.37
CA MET A 1 12.93 -7.21 18.46
C MET A 1 13.99 -6.22 18.90
N LEU A 2 13.94 -5.71 20.14
CA LEU A 2 14.93 -4.74 20.63
C LEU A 2 16.37 -5.24 20.51
N VAL A 3 16.64 -6.50 20.86
CA VAL A 3 17.96 -7.13 20.68
C VAL A 3 18.42 -7.09 19.22
N ALA A 4 17.54 -7.35 18.26
CA ALA A 4 17.88 -7.34 16.84
C ALA A 4 18.20 -5.92 16.35
N ALA A 5 17.40 -4.93 16.77
CA ALA A 5 17.66 -3.52 16.47
C ALA A 5 18.97 -3.02 17.10
N TYR A 6 19.26 -3.43 18.35
CA TYR A 6 20.49 -3.06 19.04
C TYR A 6 21.74 -3.66 18.38
N ARG A 7 21.65 -4.87 17.83
CA ARG A 7 22.77 -5.50 17.09
C ARG A 7 23.15 -4.74 15.82
N THR A 8 22.19 -4.10 15.15
CA THR A 8 22.43 -3.37 13.89
C THR A 8 22.67 -1.88 14.08
N HIS A 9 21.91 -1.23 14.98
CA HIS A 9 21.94 0.22 15.18
C HIS A 9 22.60 0.65 16.50
N GLY A 10 22.96 -0.29 17.37
CA GLY A 10 23.66 -0.03 18.63
C GLY A 10 22.82 0.69 19.69
N ALA A 11 23.45 1.50 20.53
CA ALA A 11 22.77 2.25 21.58
C ALA A 11 21.81 3.33 21.06
N LYS A 12 21.95 3.75 19.79
CA LYS A 12 21.10 4.78 19.17
C LYS A 12 19.62 4.43 19.23
N VAL A 13 19.25 3.16 19.13
CA VAL A 13 17.83 2.74 19.17
C VAL A 13 17.17 3.01 20.52
N LEU A 14 17.96 3.12 21.58
CA LEU A 14 17.47 3.35 22.94
C LEU A 14 17.23 4.83 23.21
N PHE A 15 18.12 5.69 22.69
CA PHE A 15 18.11 7.12 22.99
C PHE A 15 17.49 7.97 21.87
N GLU A 16 17.55 7.48 20.64
CA GLU A 16 17.13 8.18 19.42
C GLU A 16 16.28 7.26 18.53
N PRO A 17 15.07 6.86 18.99
CA PRO A 17 14.21 6.02 18.19
C PRO A 17 13.76 6.75 16.90
N PRO A 18 13.58 6.01 15.79
CA PRO A 18 13.16 6.59 14.52
C PRO A 18 11.84 7.37 14.65
N GLN A 19 11.81 8.56 14.05
CA GLN A 19 10.62 9.41 14.07
C GLN A 19 9.51 8.82 13.18
N VAL A 20 8.36 8.56 13.78
CA VAL A 20 7.21 7.95 13.09
C VAL A 20 6.47 8.98 12.24
N THR A 21 6.97 9.19 11.02
CA THR A 21 6.33 10.00 9.96
C THR A 21 5.49 9.14 9.03
N SER A 22 4.56 9.73 8.26
CA SER A 22 3.73 8.98 7.31
C SER A 22 4.59 8.26 6.25
N LYS A 23 5.64 8.92 5.76
CA LYS A 23 6.62 8.32 4.81
C LYS A 23 7.32 7.11 5.44
N PHE A 24 7.76 7.23 6.69
CA PHE A 24 8.40 6.12 7.42
C PHE A 24 7.46 4.92 7.55
N ARG A 25 6.19 5.15 7.94
CA ARG A 25 5.18 4.07 8.03
C ARG A 25 5.01 3.32 6.72
N ILE A 26 4.94 4.06 5.60
CA ILE A 26 4.81 3.49 4.26
C ILE A 26 6.02 2.64 3.92
N GLN A 27 7.23 3.16 4.15
CA GLN A 27 8.48 2.45 3.87
C GLN A 27 8.60 1.16 4.68
N VAL A 28 8.29 1.20 5.97
CA VAL A 28 8.30 0.02 6.84
C VAL A 28 7.28 -1.02 6.36
N ALA A 29 6.04 -0.60 6.07
CA ALA A 29 4.98 -1.51 5.65
C ALA A 29 5.26 -2.13 4.28
N SER A 30 5.69 -1.34 3.30
CA SER A 30 6.00 -1.83 1.95
C SER A 30 7.16 -2.82 1.98
N TRP A 31 8.26 -2.49 2.66
CA TRP A 31 9.42 -3.37 2.79
C TRP A 31 9.08 -4.66 3.52
N ALA A 32 8.32 -4.57 4.63
CA ALA A 32 7.94 -5.75 5.40
C ALA A 32 7.01 -6.70 4.64
N ILE A 33 6.19 -6.17 3.73
CA ILE A 33 5.31 -6.98 2.85
C ILE A 33 6.13 -7.59 1.72
N SER A 34 6.96 -6.81 1.03
CA SER A 34 7.73 -7.29 -0.13
C SER A 34 8.76 -8.37 0.25
N HIS A 35 9.36 -8.28 1.43
CA HIS A 35 10.35 -9.24 1.91
C HIS A 35 9.75 -10.35 2.78
N HIS A 36 8.43 -10.39 2.95
CA HIS A 36 7.75 -11.29 3.91
C HIS A 36 8.38 -11.23 5.32
N ALA A 37 8.85 -10.05 5.71
CA ALA A 37 9.72 -9.90 6.86
C ALA A 37 8.98 -10.15 8.18
N SER A 38 9.67 -10.81 9.10
CA SER A 38 9.26 -10.91 10.49
C SER A 38 9.46 -9.58 11.22
N TYR A 39 8.79 -9.39 12.35
CA TYR A 39 8.94 -8.14 13.10
C TYR A 39 10.38 -7.93 13.61
N THR A 40 11.13 -9.01 13.89
CA THR A 40 12.55 -8.92 14.27
C THR A 40 13.42 -8.42 13.13
N GLN A 41 13.14 -8.84 11.89
CA GLN A 41 13.85 -8.34 10.70
C GLN A 41 13.52 -6.87 10.44
N VAL A 42 12.25 -6.46 10.59
CA VAL A 42 11.86 -5.05 10.50
C VAL A 42 12.58 -4.20 11.56
N ALA A 43 12.70 -4.70 12.78
CA ALA A 43 13.42 -4.01 13.84
C ALA A 43 14.93 -3.89 13.56
N ALA A 44 15.54 -4.92 12.96
CA ALA A 44 16.94 -4.89 12.56
C ALA A 44 17.18 -3.87 11.43
N GLU A 45 16.30 -3.82 10.44
CA GLU A 45 16.42 -2.92 9.28
C GLU A 45 16.17 -1.46 9.68
N PHE A 46 15.04 -1.19 10.34
CA PHE A 46 14.57 0.19 10.57
C PHE A 46 14.88 0.74 11.96
N GLY A 47 15.43 -0.07 12.87
CA GLY A 47 15.64 0.35 14.26
C GLY A 47 14.31 0.60 15.00
N TYR A 48 13.20 0.00 14.55
CA TYR A 48 11.87 0.27 15.10
C TYR A 48 11.26 -0.97 15.76
N VAL A 49 10.88 -0.85 17.03
CA VAL A 49 10.46 -1.98 17.88
C VAL A 49 8.96 -2.00 18.19
N GLY A 50 8.15 -1.20 17.51
CA GLY A 50 6.69 -1.14 17.73
C GLY A 50 5.92 -2.23 16.97
N SER A 51 5.81 -3.45 17.52
CA SER A 51 5.17 -4.60 16.83
C SER A 51 3.71 -4.35 16.47
N SER A 52 2.91 -3.86 17.42
CA SER A 52 1.48 -3.55 17.21
C SER A 52 1.30 -2.49 16.12
N GLN A 53 2.18 -1.49 16.08
CA GLN A 53 2.15 -0.44 15.06
C GLN A 53 2.54 -1.00 13.69
N ILE A 54 3.59 -1.82 13.61
CA ILE A 54 3.99 -2.51 12.38
C ILE A 54 2.84 -3.38 11.85
N TYR A 55 2.17 -4.14 12.73
CA TYR A 55 1.01 -4.95 12.36
C TYR A 55 -0.10 -4.10 11.75
N GLN A 56 -0.50 -3.02 12.44
CA GLN A 56 -1.53 -2.09 11.94
C GLN A 56 -1.14 -1.47 10.60
N TRP A 57 0.13 -1.09 10.41
CA TRP A 57 0.57 -0.50 9.15
C TRP A 57 0.55 -1.52 8.01
N LYS A 58 0.96 -2.77 8.26
CA LYS A 58 0.85 -3.85 7.27
C LYS A 58 -0.60 -4.09 6.87
N GLU A 59 -1.52 -4.09 7.85
CA GLU A 59 -2.94 -4.30 7.61
C GLU A 59 -3.57 -3.15 6.80
N ILE A 60 -3.29 -1.91 7.17
CA ILE A 60 -3.75 -0.73 6.44
C ILE A 60 -3.16 -0.71 5.03
N TYR A 61 -1.88 -1.05 4.87
CA TYR A 61 -1.24 -1.09 3.55
C TYR A 61 -1.86 -2.17 2.66
N ARG A 62 -2.18 -3.36 3.19
CA ARG A 62 -2.86 -4.42 2.44
C ARG A 62 -4.27 -4.00 2.00
N ASN A 63 -5.01 -3.33 2.86
CA ASN A 63 -6.41 -2.99 2.62
C ASN A 63 -6.61 -1.70 1.81
N GLN A 64 -5.72 -0.72 1.97
CA GLN A 64 -5.89 0.65 1.45
C GLN A 64 -4.66 1.17 0.70
N GLY A 65 -3.59 0.37 0.59
CA GLY A 65 -2.34 0.77 -0.03
C GLY A 65 -1.59 1.86 0.75
N PRO A 66 -0.61 2.52 0.11
CA PRO A 66 0.17 3.60 0.74
C PRO A 66 -0.69 4.80 1.16
N ASN A 67 -1.78 5.08 0.43
CA ASN A 67 -2.68 6.19 0.73
C ASN A 67 -3.38 6.02 2.09
N GLY A 68 -3.72 4.79 2.48
CA GLY A 68 -4.31 4.51 3.80
C GLY A 68 -3.40 4.92 4.96
N LEU A 69 -2.09 4.79 4.79
CA LEU A 69 -1.10 5.19 5.80
C LEU A 69 -0.87 6.71 5.87
N LEU A 70 -1.09 7.43 4.77
CA LEU A 70 -1.07 8.90 4.73
C LEU A 70 -2.24 9.49 5.53
N CYS A 71 -3.40 8.85 5.46
CA CYS A 71 -4.63 9.32 6.10
C CYS A 71 -4.72 9.05 7.61
N ILE A 72 -3.71 8.40 8.21
CA ILE A 72 -3.71 8.13 9.67
C ILE A 72 -3.48 9.46 10.42
N SER A 73 -4.57 10.05 10.90
CA SER A 73 -4.50 11.21 11.81
C SER A 73 -3.78 10.84 13.09
N LYS A 74 -2.80 11.63 13.51
CA LYS A 74 -2.18 11.49 14.83
C LYS A 74 -3.22 11.79 15.91
N GLY A 75 -3.23 11.00 16.99
CA GLY A 75 -4.07 11.21 18.17
C GLY A 75 -5.25 10.25 18.31
N ARG A 76 -5.83 10.24 19.51
CA ARG A 76 -7.02 9.43 19.84
C ARG A 76 -8.26 10.14 19.28
N LYS A 77 -9.14 9.40 18.60
CA LYS A 77 -10.47 9.94 18.24
C LYS A 77 -11.20 10.40 19.51
N PRO A 78 -11.87 11.57 19.49
CA PRO A 78 -12.57 12.07 20.67
C PRO A 78 -13.61 11.04 21.13
N LYS A 79 -13.60 10.73 22.44
CA LYS A 79 -14.51 9.74 23.06
C LYS A 79 -15.95 10.27 23.15
N MET A 80 -16.11 11.58 23.18
CA MET A 80 -17.41 12.26 23.32
C MET A 80 -17.77 12.90 21.98
N THR A 81 -18.77 12.35 21.29
CA THR A 81 -19.51 13.09 20.26
C THR A 81 -20.45 14.04 20.98
N HIS A 82 -20.03 15.27 21.26
CA HIS A 82 -20.98 16.30 21.67
C HIS A 82 -21.91 16.54 20.48
N ASN A 83 -23.13 15.98 20.53
CA ASN A 83 -24.28 16.22 19.64
C ASN A 83 -23.96 17.06 18.39
N GLN A 84 -23.16 16.52 17.48
CA GLN A 84 -23.17 17.01 16.11
C GLN A 84 -24.36 16.31 15.51
N LYS A 85 -25.41 17.10 15.24
CA LYS A 85 -26.58 16.71 14.46
C LYS A 85 -26.14 15.66 13.45
N LYS A 86 -26.62 14.42 13.63
CA LYS A 86 -26.50 13.37 12.62
C LYS A 86 -26.83 14.04 11.28
N PRO A 87 -25.95 14.08 10.27
CA PRO A 87 -26.45 14.36 8.94
C PRO A 87 -27.45 13.25 8.68
N ALA A 88 -28.72 13.67 8.54
CA ALA A 88 -29.83 12.78 8.32
C ALA A 88 -29.42 11.73 7.26
N LYS A 89 -29.80 10.48 7.49
CA LYS A 89 -29.87 9.48 6.42
C LYS A 89 -30.63 10.11 5.25
N LYS A 90 -29.91 10.65 4.27
CA LYS A 90 -30.46 10.94 2.96
C LYS A 90 -30.40 9.62 2.21
N SER A 91 -31.53 8.95 2.23
CA SER A 91 -31.92 7.97 1.22
C SER A 91 -31.56 8.50 -0.18
N SER A 92 -31.04 7.59 -1.01
CA SER A 92 -31.06 7.64 -2.47
C SER A 92 -30.71 8.98 -3.13
N LYS A 93 -29.43 9.21 -3.39
CA LYS A 93 -28.99 9.96 -4.57
C LYS A 93 -27.64 9.42 -5.02
N ALA A 94 -27.55 9.07 -6.30
CA ALA A 94 -26.41 8.45 -6.96
C ALA A 94 -25.07 8.93 -6.36
N LYS A 95 -24.27 7.98 -5.88
CA LYS A 95 -22.94 8.20 -5.31
C LYS A 95 -22.10 8.87 -6.40
N LYS A 96 -22.03 10.21 -6.39
CA LYS A 96 -21.08 10.96 -7.20
C LYS A 96 -19.70 10.46 -6.78
N LEU A 97 -19.11 9.63 -7.63
CA LEU A 97 -17.74 9.14 -7.48
C LEU A 97 -16.85 10.36 -7.25
N THR A 98 -16.00 10.32 -6.22
CA THR A 98 -15.00 11.37 -6.02
C THR A 98 -14.14 11.52 -7.27
N PRO A 99 -13.54 12.69 -7.54
CA PRO A 99 -12.68 12.88 -8.72
C PRO A 99 -11.62 11.79 -8.86
N GLU A 100 -11.07 11.33 -7.73
CA GLU A 100 -10.13 10.20 -7.64
C GLU A 100 -10.73 8.86 -8.11
N GLN A 101 -11.98 8.56 -7.73
CA GLN A 101 -12.66 7.32 -8.15
C GLN A 101 -13.00 7.33 -9.64
N ASN A 102 -13.35 8.49 -10.21
CA ASN A 102 -13.54 8.63 -11.65
C ASN A 102 -12.24 8.42 -12.41
N ARG A 103 -11.15 9.02 -11.92
CA ARG A 103 -9.82 8.83 -12.49
C ARG A 103 -9.36 7.38 -12.43
N LEU A 104 -9.59 6.69 -11.30
CA LEU A 104 -9.30 5.26 -11.17
C LEU A 104 -10.06 4.43 -12.20
N LYS A 105 -11.37 4.67 -12.36
CA LYS A 105 -12.20 3.95 -13.34
C LYS A 105 -11.75 4.21 -14.78
N GLN A 106 -11.33 5.43 -15.10
CA GLN A 106 -10.76 5.77 -16.41
C GLN A 106 -9.45 5.01 -16.66
N LEU A 107 -8.55 5.01 -15.68
CA LEU A 107 -7.27 4.29 -15.77
C LEU A 107 -7.46 2.77 -15.89
N GLU A 108 -8.43 2.19 -15.19
CA GLU A 108 -8.77 0.76 -15.30
C GLU A 108 -9.27 0.41 -16.70
N ALA A 109 -10.14 1.25 -17.28
CA ALA A 109 -10.64 1.07 -18.65
C ALA A 109 -9.51 1.17 -19.68
N GLU A 110 -8.63 2.18 -19.54
CA GLU A 110 -7.47 2.36 -20.42
C GLU A 110 -6.49 1.16 -20.32
N ASN A 111 -6.25 0.65 -19.11
CA ASN A 111 -5.38 -0.51 -18.94
C ASN A 111 -5.94 -1.76 -19.62
N LEU A 112 -7.26 -2.00 -19.49
CA LEU A 112 -7.93 -3.13 -20.15
C LEU A 112 -7.82 -3.02 -21.67
N GLU A 113 -8.07 -1.84 -22.23
CA GLU A 113 -7.97 -1.59 -23.66
C GLU A 113 -6.53 -1.81 -24.17
N LEU A 114 -5.53 -1.29 -23.46
CA LEU A 114 -4.12 -1.49 -23.80
C LEU A 114 -3.71 -2.97 -23.73
N ARG A 115 -4.26 -3.74 -22.80
CA ARG A 115 -4.01 -5.20 -22.72
C ARG A 115 -4.58 -5.92 -23.93
N ILE A 116 -5.82 -5.63 -24.30
CA ILE A 116 -6.46 -6.22 -25.48
C ILE A 116 -5.67 -5.89 -26.74
N LYS A 117 -5.27 -4.61 -26.92
CA LYS A 117 -4.43 -4.18 -28.06
C LYS A 117 -3.09 -4.92 -28.09
N ASN A 118 -2.42 -5.05 -26.95
CA ASN A 118 -1.16 -5.79 -26.87
C ASN A 118 -1.31 -7.28 -27.20
N GLU A 119 -2.36 -7.94 -26.71
CA GLU A 119 -2.63 -9.33 -27.05
C GLU A 119 -2.93 -9.52 -28.54
N ALA A 120 -3.75 -8.64 -29.12
CA ALA A 120 -4.04 -8.65 -30.55
C ALA A 120 -2.76 -8.48 -31.39
N LEU A 121 -1.88 -7.54 -31.01
CA LEU A 121 -0.59 -7.36 -31.68
C LEU A 121 0.32 -8.60 -31.55
N LYS A 122 0.34 -9.26 -30.39
CA LYS A 122 1.08 -10.53 -30.20
C LYS A 122 0.55 -11.65 -31.08
N LEU A 123 -0.78 -11.78 -31.21
CA LEU A 123 -1.39 -12.77 -32.10
C LEU A 123 -1.04 -12.51 -33.57
N LEU A 124 -1.14 -11.25 -34.01
CA LEU A 124 -0.74 -10.87 -35.37
C LEU A 124 0.75 -11.11 -35.62
N ALA A 125 1.61 -10.83 -34.64
CA ALA A 125 3.04 -11.10 -34.73
C ALA A 125 3.31 -12.62 -34.83
N SER A 126 2.61 -13.44 -34.06
CA SER A 126 2.69 -14.91 -34.12
C SER A 126 2.27 -15.43 -35.50
N MET A 127 1.18 -14.92 -36.06
CA MET A 127 0.71 -15.29 -37.41
C MET A 127 1.67 -14.86 -38.53
N LYS A 128 2.40 -13.75 -38.33
CA LYS A 128 3.38 -13.23 -39.30
C LYS A 128 4.75 -13.86 -39.17
N GLN A 129 5.03 -14.66 -38.14
CA GLN A 129 6.25 -15.47 -38.12
C GLN A 129 6.11 -16.52 -39.24
N PRO A 130 6.90 -16.45 -40.33
CA PRO A 130 6.92 -17.52 -41.30
C PRO A 130 7.34 -18.78 -40.56
N THR A 131 6.60 -19.88 -40.78
CA THR A 131 7.09 -21.22 -40.46
C THR A 131 8.43 -21.35 -41.17
N LYS A 132 9.54 -21.19 -40.43
CA LYS A 132 10.86 -21.55 -40.93
C LYS A 132 10.77 -23.03 -41.25
N LYS A 133 10.54 -23.32 -42.53
CA LYS A 133 10.52 -24.65 -43.13
C LYS A 133 11.73 -25.41 -42.59
N SER A 134 11.46 -26.48 -41.86
CA SER A 134 12.47 -27.49 -41.55
C SER A 134 13.03 -28.04 -42.87
N PRO A 135 14.35 -28.03 -43.09
CA PRO A 135 14.91 -28.78 -44.20
C PRO A 135 14.94 -30.28 -43.84
N LYS A 136 14.69 -31.11 -44.86
CA LYS A 136 14.94 -32.55 -44.87
C LYS A 136 16.44 -32.83 -44.84
#